data_AF-A0A067P0T7-F1
#
_entry.id   AF-A0A067P0T7-F1
#
_cell.length_a   1.000
_cell.length_b   1.000
_cell.length_c   1.000
_cell.angle_alpha   90.00
_cell.angle_beta   90.00
_cell.angle_gamma   90.00
#
_symmetry.space_group_name_H-M   'P 1'
#
loop_
_entity.id
_entity.type
_entity.pdbx_description
1 polymer ?
#
loop_
_entity_poly.entity_id
_entity_poly.type
_entity_poly.pdbx_seq_one_letter_code
_entity_poly.pdbx_strand_id
1 'polypeptide(L)'
;MAPERSHSDDLSSYFDRSATAVREYADVFEHQYARPAMKLGGVYHDQHPILSVFLVILFCLSIVPVVTFIGFSIFAAVSFIIIALSVALGAFVLLELIFVSVLLCVLGAVLFMSAFLTGATISTYLFFRLAVLVRNEGRAGLNEWILEAKSRYYVAEPAQDPLEDDDYAYDDDEPQDVQGGHISSAESTNEALTPKDELNSTQDPIKEEY
;
A
#
# COMPACT_ATOMS: atom_id res chain seq x y z
N MET A 1 20.20 -4.66 -16.31
CA MET A 1 19.36 -4.00 -17.33
C MET A 1 18.41 -5.06 -17.87
N ALA A 2 17.26 -5.24 -17.21
CA ALA A 2 16.31 -6.31 -17.52
C ALA A 2 15.18 -5.76 -18.41
N PRO A 3 14.67 -6.53 -19.39
CA PRO A 3 13.75 -6.04 -20.40
C PRO A 3 12.32 -5.96 -19.85
N GLU A 4 11.78 -4.74 -19.77
CA GLU A 4 10.41 -4.39 -19.37
C GLU A 4 9.33 -4.76 -20.43
N ARG A 5 9.63 -5.67 -21.37
CA ARG A 5 8.79 -5.93 -22.57
C ARG A 5 7.69 -6.98 -22.39
N SER A 6 7.77 -7.84 -21.37
CA SER A 6 6.78 -8.93 -21.23
C SER A 6 5.37 -8.43 -20.87
N HIS A 7 5.26 -7.31 -20.16
CA HIS A 7 3.97 -6.82 -19.70
C HIS A 7 3.12 -6.22 -20.82
N SER A 8 3.75 -5.58 -21.82
CA SER A 8 3.04 -5.08 -23.01
C SER A 8 2.52 -6.21 -23.89
N ASP A 9 3.31 -7.29 -24.01
CA ASP A 9 2.95 -8.44 -24.84
C ASP A 9 1.75 -9.19 -24.24
N ASP A 10 1.71 -9.34 -22.91
CA ASP A 10 0.56 -9.92 -22.21
C ASP A 10 -0.72 -9.10 -22.42
N LEU A 11 -0.67 -7.77 -22.26
CA LEU A 11 -1.82 -6.90 -22.48
C LEU A 11 -2.34 -6.97 -23.92
N SER A 12 -1.44 -7.02 -24.91
CA SER A 12 -1.83 -7.15 -26.31
C SER A 12 -2.59 -8.45 -26.58
N SER A 13 -2.17 -9.56 -25.96
CA SER A 13 -2.84 -10.85 -26.09
C SER A 13 -4.27 -10.85 -25.52
N TYR A 14 -4.52 -10.11 -24.43
CA TYR A 14 -5.86 -9.94 -23.86
C TYR A 14 -6.79 -9.15 -24.79
N PHE A 15 -6.27 -8.11 -25.44
CA PHE A 15 -7.03 -7.34 -26.42
C PHE A 15 -7.36 -8.19 -27.64
N ASP A 16 -6.40 -8.95 -28.17
CA ASP A 16 -6.63 -9.85 -29.31
C ASP A 16 -7.66 -10.94 -28.98
N ARG A 17 -7.59 -11.52 -27.78
CA ARG A 17 -8.56 -12.52 -27.32
C ARG A 17 -9.95 -11.91 -27.17
N SER A 18 -10.05 -10.72 -26.58
CA SER A 18 -11.33 -10.02 -26.40
C SER A 18 -11.93 -9.61 -27.74
N ALA A 19 -11.11 -9.08 -28.65
CA ALA A 19 -11.53 -8.72 -30.00
C ALA A 19 -12.01 -9.93 -30.81
N THR A 20 -11.33 -11.07 -30.67
CA THR A 20 -11.74 -12.33 -31.32
C THR A 20 -13.07 -12.82 -30.77
N ALA A 21 -13.27 -12.77 -29.45
CA ALA A 21 -14.54 -13.15 -28.83
C ALA A 21 -15.70 -12.25 -29.30
N VAL A 22 -15.52 -10.92 -29.30
CA VAL A 22 -16.54 -9.98 -29.78
C VAL A 22 -16.86 -10.23 -31.27
N ARG A 23 -15.86 -10.51 -32.12
CA ARG A 23 -16.08 -10.87 -33.53
C ARG A 23 -16.87 -12.16 -33.67
N GLU A 24 -16.52 -13.19 -32.92
CA GLU A 24 -17.25 -14.47 -32.94
C GLU A 24 -18.72 -14.29 -32.55
N TYR A 25 -19.00 -13.53 -31.48
CA TYR A 25 -20.37 -13.20 -31.09
C TYR A 25 -21.09 -12.35 -32.14
N ALA A 26 -20.40 -11.39 -32.76
CA ALA A 26 -20.96 -10.57 -33.83
C ALA A 26 -21.30 -11.41 -35.07
N ASP A 27 -20.44 -12.37 -35.44
CA ASP A 27 -20.65 -13.27 -36.58
C ASP A 27 -21.85 -14.19 -36.33
N VAL A 28 -21.96 -14.75 -35.13
CA VAL A 28 -23.12 -15.56 -34.70
C VAL A 28 -24.38 -14.70 -34.72
N PHE A 29 -24.32 -13.48 -34.20
CA PHE A 29 -25.45 -12.56 -34.21
C PHE A 29 -25.90 -12.19 -35.62
N GLU A 30 -24.94 -11.90 -36.51
CA GLU A 30 -25.22 -11.58 -37.91
C GLU A 30 -25.94 -12.75 -38.61
N HIS A 31 -25.41 -13.96 -38.45
CA HIS A 31 -25.92 -15.13 -39.14
C HIS A 31 -27.25 -15.63 -38.57
N GLN A 32 -27.38 -15.66 -37.24
CA GLN A 32 -28.55 -16.25 -36.58
C GLN A 32 -29.73 -15.28 -36.46
N TYR A 33 -29.48 -13.98 -36.32
CA TYR A 33 -30.54 -13.00 -36.04
C TYR A 33 -30.66 -11.94 -37.13
N ALA A 34 -29.56 -11.29 -37.51
CA ALA A 34 -29.63 -10.14 -38.42
C ALA A 34 -30.07 -10.54 -39.84
N ARG A 35 -29.41 -11.54 -40.43
CA ARG A 35 -29.72 -12.03 -41.79
C ARG A 35 -31.15 -12.55 -41.95
N PRO A 36 -31.69 -13.43 -41.09
CA PRO A 36 -33.07 -13.87 -41.22
C PRO A 36 -34.07 -12.74 -40.98
N ALA A 37 -33.83 -11.84 -40.03
CA ALA A 37 -34.71 -10.70 -39.78
C ALA A 37 -34.81 -9.77 -41.00
N MET A 38 -33.67 -9.46 -41.66
CA MET A 38 -33.68 -8.64 -42.88
C MET A 38 -34.40 -9.33 -44.05
N LYS A 39 -34.17 -10.64 -44.23
CA LYS A 39 -34.84 -11.41 -45.29
C LYS A 39 -36.35 -11.48 -45.06
N LEU A 40 -36.80 -11.72 -43.83
CA LEU A 40 -38.23 -11.70 -43.48
C LEU A 40 -38.82 -10.30 -43.64
N GLY A 41 -38.10 -9.26 -43.24
CA GLY A 41 -38.57 -7.87 -43.32
C GLY A 41 -38.94 -7.46 -44.75
N GLY A 42 -38.11 -7.82 -45.74
CA GLY A 42 -38.38 -7.54 -47.15
C GLY A 42 -39.65 -8.21 -47.66
N VAL A 43 -39.82 -9.51 -47.38
CA VAL A 43 -41.00 -10.27 -47.82
C VAL A 43 -42.29 -9.77 -47.16
N TYR A 44 -42.23 -9.35 -45.89
CA TYR A 44 -43.40 -8.86 -45.16
C TYR A 44 -43.86 -7.48 -45.63
N HIS A 45 -42.92 -6.64 -46.08
CA HIS A 45 -43.23 -5.31 -46.60
C HIS A 45 -44.02 -5.38 -47.91
N ASP A 46 -43.72 -6.35 -48.77
CA ASP A 46 -44.43 -6.54 -50.05
C ASP A 46 -45.88 -7.00 -49.87
N GLN A 47 -46.17 -7.77 -48.81
CA GLN A 47 -47.53 -8.25 -48.54
C GLN A 47 -48.39 -7.23 -47.78
N HIS A 48 -47.80 -6.49 -46.81
CA HIS A 48 -48.54 -5.60 -45.91
C HIS A 48 -47.75 -4.31 -45.58
N PRO A 49 -47.64 -3.34 -46.52
CA PRO A 49 -46.78 -2.17 -46.36
C PRO A 49 -47.19 -1.26 -45.20
N ILE A 50 -48.50 -1.13 -44.92
CA ILE A 50 -49.03 -0.27 -43.85
C ILE A 50 -48.62 -0.78 -42.46
N LEU A 51 -48.72 -2.10 -42.23
CA LEU A 51 -48.38 -2.71 -40.94
C LEU A 51 -46.87 -2.65 -40.70
N SER A 52 -46.08 -2.89 -41.75
CA SER A 52 -44.61 -2.83 -41.68
C SER A 52 -44.11 -1.46 -41.21
N VAL A 53 -44.56 -0.37 -41.84
CA VAL A 53 -44.17 1.00 -41.44
C VAL A 53 -44.61 1.32 -40.01
N PHE A 54 -45.81 0.90 -39.61
CA PHE A 54 -46.29 1.07 -38.24
C PHE A 54 -45.38 0.39 -37.21
N LEU A 55 -44.98 -0.87 -37.45
CA LEU A 55 -44.07 -1.59 -36.56
C LEU A 55 -42.68 -0.94 -36.48
N VAL A 56 -42.15 -0.45 -37.60
CA VAL A 56 -40.84 0.24 -37.61
C VAL A 56 -40.90 1.51 -36.75
N ILE A 57 -41.94 2.33 -36.92
CA ILE A 57 -42.11 3.55 -36.11
C ILE A 57 -42.32 3.19 -34.64
N LEU A 58 -43.17 2.20 -34.35
CA LEU A 58 -43.41 1.72 -32.98
C LEU A 58 -42.11 1.23 -32.34
N PHE A 59 -41.29 0.49 -33.08
CA PHE A 59 -39.99 0.00 -32.62
C PHE A 59 -39.00 1.15 -32.38
N CYS A 60 -38.91 2.11 -33.30
CA CYS A 60 -38.09 3.31 -33.13
C CYS A 60 -38.54 4.18 -31.94
N LEU A 61 -39.84 4.25 -31.66
CA LEU A 61 -40.37 4.98 -30.51
C LEU A 61 -40.22 4.20 -29.20
N SER A 62 -40.23 2.86 -29.23
CA SER A 62 -40.11 2.02 -28.03
C SER A 62 -38.66 1.74 -27.63
N ILE A 63 -37.70 1.78 -28.57
CA ILE A 63 -36.29 1.59 -28.23
C ILE A 63 -35.74 2.72 -27.35
N VAL A 64 -36.22 3.95 -27.54
CA VAL A 64 -35.81 5.11 -26.73
C VAL A 64 -36.11 4.89 -25.23
N PRO A 65 -37.35 4.60 -24.80
CA PRO A 65 -37.64 4.37 -23.38
C PRO A 65 -36.95 3.11 -22.82
N VAL A 66 -36.73 2.07 -23.64
CA VAL A 66 -36.02 0.86 -23.20
C VAL A 66 -34.54 1.17 -22.95
N VAL A 67 -33.87 1.84 -23.89
CA VAL A 67 -32.45 2.20 -23.76
C VAL A 67 -32.24 3.19 -22.61
N THR A 68 -33.12 4.19 -22.45
CA THR A 68 -33.01 5.11 -21.30
C THR A 68 -33.24 4.39 -19.99
N PHE A 69 -34.21 3.47 -19.89
CA PHE A 69 -34.43 2.67 -18.69
C PHE A 69 -33.20 1.82 -18.33
N ILE A 70 -32.61 1.12 -19.30
CA ILE A 70 -31.39 0.33 -19.10
C ILE A 70 -30.23 1.24 -18.66
N GLY A 71 -30.05 2.38 -19.33
CA GLY A 71 -29.01 3.35 -18.99
C GLY A 71 -29.16 3.90 -17.56
N PHE A 72 -30.37 4.32 -17.18
CA PHE A 72 -30.67 4.77 -15.82
C PHE A 72 -30.49 3.67 -14.78
N SER A 73 -30.86 2.43 -15.09
CA SER A 73 -30.67 1.29 -14.20
C SER A 73 -29.18 1.01 -13.93
N ILE A 74 -28.35 0.98 -14.98
CA ILE A 74 -26.90 0.83 -14.86
C ILE A 74 -26.29 2.01 -14.09
N PHE A 75 -26.70 3.24 -14.41
CA PHE A 75 -26.23 4.44 -13.73
C PHE A 75 -26.58 4.42 -12.22
N ALA A 76 -27.80 4.02 -11.89
CA ALA A 76 -28.21 3.85 -10.49
C ALA A 76 -27.36 2.77 -9.80
N ALA A 77 -27.17 1.61 -10.41
CA ALA A 77 -26.34 0.53 -9.84
C ALA A 77 -24.90 0.99 -9.58
N VAL A 78 -24.26 1.64 -10.56
CA VAL A 78 -22.88 2.16 -10.42
C VAL A 78 -22.80 3.23 -9.34
N SER A 79 -23.76 4.17 -9.29
CA SER A 79 -23.76 5.21 -8.26
C SER A 79 -23.92 4.64 -6.85
N PHE A 80 -24.77 3.61 -6.66
CA PHE A 80 -24.86 2.89 -5.39
C PHE A 80 -23.55 2.22 -4.99
N ILE A 81 -22.84 1.59 -5.93
CA ILE A 81 -21.53 0.97 -5.65
C ILE A 81 -20.51 2.03 -5.23
N ILE A 82 -20.45 3.17 -5.92
CA ILE A 82 -19.52 4.26 -5.58
C ILE A 82 -19.84 4.83 -4.20
N ILE A 83 -21.11 5.04 -3.87
CA ILE A 83 -21.54 5.52 -2.56
C ILE A 83 -21.21 4.50 -1.46
N ALA A 84 -21.47 3.21 -1.71
CA ALA A 84 -21.14 2.15 -0.75
C ALA A 84 -19.63 2.09 -0.48
N LEU A 85 -18.81 2.17 -1.53
CA LEU A 85 -17.35 2.19 -1.43
C LEU A 85 -16.86 3.44 -0.68
N SER A 86 -17.40 4.62 -0.96
CA SER A 86 -16.97 5.85 -0.29
C SER A 86 -17.30 5.83 1.20
N VAL A 87 -18.48 5.33 1.57
CA VAL A 87 -18.88 5.16 2.98
C VAL A 87 -18.01 4.11 3.68
N ALA A 88 -17.75 2.98 3.03
CA ALA A 88 -16.90 1.93 3.58
C ALA A 88 -15.46 2.40 3.82
N LEU A 89 -14.86 3.09 2.85
CA LEU A 89 -13.52 3.67 2.98
C LEU A 89 -13.49 4.77 4.05
N GLY A 90 -14.50 5.63 4.10
CA GLY A 90 -14.62 6.66 5.14
C GLY A 90 -14.70 6.06 6.55
N ALA A 91 -15.48 4.98 6.72
CA ALA A 91 -15.58 4.27 7.98
C ALA A 91 -14.24 3.63 8.37
N PHE A 92 -13.51 3.05 7.41
CA PHE A 92 -12.18 2.47 7.65
C PHE A 92 -11.18 3.51 8.13
N VAL A 93 -11.08 4.65 7.43
CA VAL A 93 -10.17 5.75 7.81
C VAL A 93 -10.52 6.29 9.20
N LEU A 94 -11.81 6.47 9.50
CA LEU A 94 -12.26 6.96 10.81
C LEU A 94 -11.90 5.97 11.93
N LEU A 95 -12.08 4.67 11.68
CA LEU A 95 -11.69 3.63 12.63
C LEU A 95 -10.17 3.64 12.87
N GLU A 96 -9.37 3.76 11.81
CA GLU A 96 -7.91 3.84 11.89
C GLU A 96 -7.47 5.06 12.71
N LEU A 97 -8.08 6.23 12.51
CA LEU A 97 -7.82 7.44 13.31
C LEU A 97 -8.13 7.23 14.80
N ILE A 98 -9.21 6.53 15.12
CA ILE A 98 -9.54 6.18 16.52
C ILE A 98 -8.45 5.28 17.11
N PHE A 99 -8.01 4.25 16.38
CA PHE A 99 -6.94 3.36 16.83
C PHE A 99 -5.61 4.10 17.03
N VAL A 100 -5.22 4.96 16.09
CA VAL A 100 -3.99 5.78 16.21
C VAL A 100 -4.08 6.71 17.42
N SER A 101 -5.23 7.33 17.66
CA SER A 101 -5.46 8.19 18.83
C SER A 101 -5.32 7.42 20.16
N VAL A 102 -5.94 6.24 20.25
CA VAL A 102 -5.82 5.36 21.42
C VAL A 102 -4.36 4.93 21.63
N LEU A 103 -3.66 4.54 20.55
CA LEU A 103 -2.26 4.15 20.59
C LEU A 103 -1.38 5.31 21.09
N LEU A 104 -1.57 6.51 20.57
CA LEU A 104 -0.84 7.71 20.99
C LEU A 104 -1.09 8.02 22.48
N CYS A 105 -2.33 7.87 22.94
CA CYS A 105 -2.70 8.05 24.34
C CYS A 105 -1.97 7.04 25.26
N VAL A 106 -1.96 5.76 24.87
CA VAL A 106 -1.24 4.70 25.60
C VAL A 106 0.27 4.95 25.60
N LEU A 107 0.86 5.32 24.46
CA LEU A 107 2.28 5.66 24.36
C LEU A 107 2.64 6.83 25.28
N GLY A 108 1.80 7.87 25.28
CA GLY A 108 1.94 9.01 26.18
C GLY A 108 1.89 8.58 27.64
N ALA A 109 0.90 7.78 28.04
CA ALA A 109 0.78 7.28 29.40
C ALA A 109 2.00 6.44 29.83
N VAL A 110 2.49 5.56 28.95
CA VAL A 110 3.69 4.75 29.19
C VAL A 110 4.94 5.63 29.32
N LEU A 111 5.08 6.67 28.49
CA LEU A 111 6.18 7.63 28.57
C LEU A 111 6.16 8.38 29.91
N PHE A 112 5.01 8.89 30.33
CA PHE A 112 4.87 9.56 31.62
C PHE A 112 5.15 8.63 32.80
N MET A 113 4.63 7.39 32.76
CA MET A 113 4.91 6.39 33.78
C MET A 113 6.40 6.05 33.83
N SER A 114 7.04 5.85 32.67
CA SER A 114 8.48 5.58 32.59
C SER A 114 9.29 6.74 33.15
N ALA A 115 9.02 7.98 32.74
CA ALA A 115 9.70 9.17 33.25
C ALA A 115 9.50 9.34 34.77
N PHE A 116 8.30 9.09 35.28
CA PHE A 116 8.00 9.12 36.70
C PHE A 116 8.76 8.05 37.47
N LEU A 117 8.78 6.80 36.98
CA LEU A 117 9.53 5.70 37.58
C LEU A 117 11.04 5.98 37.58
N THR A 118 11.59 6.49 36.48
CA THR A 118 13.00 6.87 36.38
C THR A 118 13.33 8.00 37.35
N GLY A 119 12.50 9.05 37.41
CA GLY A 119 12.66 10.15 38.35
C GLY A 119 12.58 9.69 39.81
N ALA A 120 11.62 8.83 40.13
CA ALA A 120 11.48 8.23 41.46
C ALA A 120 12.70 7.39 41.83
N THR A 121 13.19 6.55 40.91
CA THR A 121 14.39 5.73 41.12
C THR A 121 15.63 6.57 41.38
N ILE A 122 15.84 7.63 40.58
CA ILE A 122 16.94 8.58 40.79
C ILE A 122 16.79 9.27 42.15
N SER A 123 15.60 9.75 42.49
CA SER A 123 15.32 10.42 43.76
C SER A 123 15.58 9.50 44.96
N THR A 124 15.08 8.26 44.92
CA THR A 124 15.32 7.25 45.97
C THR A 124 16.80 6.91 46.09
N TYR A 125 17.51 6.75 44.97
CA TYR A 125 18.96 6.51 44.98
C TYR A 125 19.73 7.67 45.64
N LEU A 126 19.43 8.91 45.24
CA LEU A 126 20.06 10.11 45.81
C LEU A 126 19.75 10.24 47.30
N PHE A 127 18.50 9.99 47.71
CA PHE A 127 18.07 10.02 49.09
C PHE A 127 18.78 8.95 49.93
N PHE A 128 18.84 7.72 49.44
CA PHE A 128 19.54 6.61 50.11
C PHE A 128 21.03 6.93 50.25
N ARG A 129 21.67 7.41 49.19
CA ARG A 129 23.08 7.81 49.20
C ARG A 129 23.36 8.92 50.21
N LEU A 130 22.51 9.95 50.25
CA LEU A 130 22.61 11.05 51.21
C LEU A 130 22.40 10.55 52.65
N ALA A 131 21.45 9.65 52.88
CA ALA A 131 21.22 9.04 54.18
C ALA A 131 22.45 8.24 54.66
N VAL A 132 23.13 7.52 53.77
CA VAL A 132 24.38 6.80 54.08
C VAL A 132 25.51 7.78 54.43
N LEU A 133 25.72 8.84 53.64
CA LEU A 133 26.77 9.85 53.90
C LEU A 133 26.53 10.58 55.23
N VAL A 134 25.30 11.02 55.49
CA VAL A 134 24.94 11.71 56.74
C VAL A 134 25.12 10.79 57.95
N ARG A 135 24.85 9.49 57.81
CA ARG A 135 25.08 8.52 58.88
C ARG A 135 26.55 8.30 59.19
N ASN A 136 27.43 8.32 58.18
CA ASN A 136 28.85 8.05 58.34
C ASN A 136 29.65 9.30 58.80
N GLU A 137 29.33 10.48 58.27
CA GLU A 137 30.13 11.71 58.43
C GLU A 137 29.37 12.86 59.10
N GLY A 138 28.10 12.66 59.46
CA GLY A 138 27.27 13.69 60.07
C GLY A 138 27.00 14.87 59.15
N ARG A 139 27.25 16.10 59.63
CA ARG A 139 26.98 17.34 58.88
C ARG A 139 28.02 17.61 57.78
N ALA A 140 29.21 17.02 57.86
CA ALA A 140 30.26 17.20 56.86
C ALA A 140 29.89 16.54 55.52
N GLY A 141 29.27 15.36 55.56
CA GLY A 141 28.88 14.62 54.36
C GLY A 141 27.87 15.33 53.46
N LEU A 142 27.09 16.28 53.99
CA LEU A 142 26.21 17.14 53.17
C LEU A 142 27.00 18.06 52.23
N ASN A 143 28.09 18.67 52.72
CA ASN A 143 28.92 19.55 51.90
C ASN A 143 29.66 18.77 50.82
N GLU A 144 30.15 17.57 51.17
CA GLU A 144 30.86 16.70 50.23
C GLU A 144 29.92 16.19 49.13
N TRP A 145 28.69 15.80 49.48
CA TRP A 145 27.66 15.44 48.49
C TRP A 145 27.30 16.60 47.55
N ILE A 146 27.16 17.84 48.04
CA ILE A 146 26.87 19.01 47.19
C ILE A 146 28.03 19.27 46.23
N LEU A 147 29.27 19.21 46.71
CA LEU A 147 30.46 19.40 45.87
C LEU A 147 30.55 18.31 44.79
N GLU A 148 30.27 17.05 45.13
CA GLU A 148 30.24 15.94 44.18
C GLU A 148 29.08 16.06 43.17
N ALA A 149 27.89 16.45 43.62
CA ALA A 149 26.75 16.69 42.74
C ALA A 149 27.06 17.81 41.75
N LYS A 150 27.67 18.90 42.24
CA LYS A 150 28.08 20.03 41.39
C LYS A 150 29.17 19.61 40.39
N SER A 151 30.19 18.85 40.80
CA SER A 151 31.24 18.43 39.86
C SER A 151 30.67 17.56 38.72
N ARG A 152 29.70 16.68 38.99
CA ARG A 152 29.08 15.85 37.95
C ARG A 152 28.26 16.63 36.91
N TYR A 153 27.61 17.74 37.30
CA TYR A 153 26.82 18.55 36.35
C TYR A 153 27.65 19.54 35.55
N TYR A 154 28.79 20.02 36.08
CA TYR A 154 29.61 21.04 35.42
C TYR A 154 30.77 20.48 34.58
N VAL A 155 31.05 19.18 34.62
CA VAL A 155 32.20 18.54 33.90
C VAL A 155 31.88 18.15 32.45
N ALA A 156 30.72 18.54 31.90
CA ALA A 156 30.37 18.25 30.50
C ALA A 156 30.66 19.42 29.53
N GLU A 157 31.61 20.30 29.85
CA GLU A 157 32.21 21.13 28.81
C GLU A 157 33.32 20.27 28.20
N PRO A 158 33.12 19.67 27.00
CA PRO A 158 34.22 18.99 26.33
C PRO A 158 35.32 20.02 26.25
N ALA A 159 36.49 19.71 26.82
CA ALA A 159 37.68 20.47 26.51
C ALA A 159 37.72 20.51 24.99
N GLN A 160 37.42 21.68 24.41
CA GLN A 160 37.74 21.92 23.01
C GLN A 160 39.23 21.63 22.97
N ASP A 161 39.59 20.51 22.34
CA ASP A 161 40.98 20.27 21.98
C ASP A 161 41.42 21.58 21.33
N PRO A 162 42.38 22.30 21.94
CA PRO A 162 42.89 23.50 21.33
C PRO A 162 43.39 23.04 19.99
N LEU A 163 42.70 23.48 18.93
CA LEU A 163 42.97 23.16 17.55
C LEU A 163 44.49 23.06 17.42
N GLU A 164 44.97 21.83 17.21
CA GLU A 164 46.30 21.63 16.65
C GLU A 164 46.27 22.47 15.37
N ASP A 165 46.92 23.64 15.44
CA ASP A 165 47.41 24.36 14.30
C ASP A 165 48.40 23.41 13.62
N ASP A 166 47.85 22.44 12.89
CA ASP A 166 48.59 21.63 11.95
C ASP A 166 49.00 22.59 10.83
N ASP A 167 50.18 23.16 11.05
CA ASP A 167 51.02 23.81 10.08
C ASP A 167 51.42 22.73 9.04
N TYR A 168 50.48 22.38 8.16
CA TYR A 168 50.73 21.52 7.01
C TYR A 168 51.61 22.27 6.02
N ALA A 169 52.92 22.22 6.27
CA ALA A 169 53.92 22.48 5.25
C ALA A 169 53.68 21.52 4.07
N TYR A 170 53.13 22.07 2.99
CA TYR A 170 53.04 21.45 1.68
C TYR A 170 54.47 21.21 1.16
N ASP A 171 55.01 20.01 1.39
CA ASP A 171 56.12 19.51 0.58
C ASP A 171 55.51 18.78 -0.62
N ASP A 172 55.53 19.54 -1.71
CA ASP A 172 55.30 19.16 -3.10
C ASP A 172 56.47 18.25 -3.52
N ASP A 173 56.22 16.95 -3.78
CA ASP A 173 57.03 16.15 -4.73
C ASP A 173 56.40 14.77 -5.00
N GLU A 174 55.71 14.73 -6.14
CA GLU A 174 55.75 13.70 -7.19
C GLU A 174 55.06 12.31 -7.07
N PRO A 175 54.66 11.76 -8.26
CA PRO A 175 53.67 10.69 -8.39
C PRO A 175 54.32 9.32 -8.61
N GLN A 176 53.67 8.24 -8.16
CA GLN A 176 53.84 6.93 -8.78
C GLN A 176 52.55 6.13 -8.87
N ASP A 177 52.22 5.85 -10.12
CA ASP A 177 51.29 4.85 -10.63
C ASP A 177 51.51 3.47 -9.97
N VAL A 178 50.48 2.92 -9.34
CA VAL A 178 50.39 1.46 -9.15
C VAL A 178 49.03 0.96 -9.63
N GLN A 179 49.11 0.48 -10.86
CA GLN A 179 48.16 -0.30 -11.61
C GLN A 179 47.97 -1.70 -10.99
N GLY A 180 46.72 -2.15 -10.92
CA GLY A 180 46.38 -3.51 -11.32
C GLY A 180 45.88 -4.49 -10.25
N GLY A 181 44.62 -4.90 -10.44
CA GLY A 181 44.11 -6.25 -10.16
C GLY A 181 43.80 -6.57 -8.70
N HIS A 182 42.92 -7.51 -8.36
CA HIS A 182 42.10 -8.43 -9.11
C HIS A 182 41.17 -9.07 -8.05
N ILE A 183 39.87 -9.17 -8.34
CA ILE A 183 38.96 -10.31 -8.05
C ILE A 183 39.09 -11.04 -6.69
N SER A 184 38.00 -11.15 -5.91
CA SER A 184 37.26 -12.43 -5.72
C SER A 184 36.26 -12.42 -4.56
N SER A 185 35.02 -12.79 -4.93
CA SER A 185 34.06 -13.68 -4.26
C SER A 185 33.95 -13.80 -2.74
N ALA A 186 32.75 -13.51 -2.24
CA ALA A 186 31.90 -14.44 -1.48
C ALA A 186 30.45 -13.94 -1.65
N GLU A 187 29.59 -14.54 -2.47
CA GLU A 187 28.96 -15.85 -2.30
C GLU A 187 28.29 -16.00 -0.93
N SER A 188 27.04 -15.55 -0.84
CA SER A 188 26.09 -16.02 0.19
C SER A 188 24.77 -16.36 -0.51
N THR A 189 24.79 -17.52 -1.12
CA THR A 189 23.64 -18.36 -1.46
C THR A 189 22.93 -18.77 -0.17
N ASN A 190 21.62 -18.54 -0.06
CA ASN A 190 20.68 -19.33 0.75
C ASN A 190 19.29 -19.08 0.17
N GLU A 191 18.82 -19.98 -0.70
CA GLU A 191 17.83 -21.01 -0.37
C GLU A 191 16.45 -20.40 -0.10
N ALA A 192 15.57 -20.31 -1.10
CA ALA A 192 14.75 -21.41 -1.64
C ALA A 192 13.79 -21.98 -0.59
N LEU A 193 12.55 -21.48 -0.58
CA LEU A 193 11.36 -22.31 -0.33
C LEU A 193 10.11 -21.60 -0.84
N THR A 194 9.74 -21.95 -2.06
CA THR A 194 8.36 -21.84 -2.56
C THR A 194 7.71 -23.20 -2.33
N PRO A 195 6.51 -23.24 -1.73
CA PRO A 195 5.56 -24.32 -2.00
C PRO A 195 4.57 -23.81 -3.05
N LYS A 196 4.76 -24.29 -4.28
CA LYS A 196 3.66 -24.50 -5.21
C LYS A 196 2.96 -25.81 -4.81
N ASP A 197 1.67 -25.86 -5.13
CA ASP A 197 0.81 -27.03 -5.27
C ASP A 197 -0.17 -27.32 -4.11
N GLU A 198 -1.37 -27.74 -4.53
CA GLU A 198 -2.60 -28.09 -3.79
C GLU A 198 -3.47 -26.87 -3.36
N LEU A 199 -4.68 -26.61 -3.86
CA LEU A 199 -5.73 -27.49 -4.36
C LEU A 199 -6.47 -26.86 -5.56
N ASN A 200 -6.39 -27.52 -6.71
CA ASN A 200 -7.45 -27.57 -7.70
C ASN A 200 -8.19 -28.89 -7.48
N SER A 201 -9.36 -28.88 -6.83
CA SER A 201 -10.36 -29.95 -6.90
C SER A 201 -11.56 -29.59 -6.02
N THR A 202 -12.63 -29.08 -6.61
CA THR A 202 -14.01 -29.58 -6.39
C THR A 202 -14.87 -28.95 -7.48
N GLN A 203 -14.88 -29.65 -8.61
CA GLN A 203 -15.88 -29.52 -9.65
C GLN A 203 -17.06 -30.39 -9.22
N ASP A 204 -18.12 -29.75 -8.71
CA ASP A 204 -19.39 -30.44 -8.44
C ASP A 204 -20.16 -30.65 -9.75
N PRO A 205 -20.50 -31.89 -10.13
CA PRO A 205 -21.41 -32.14 -11.23
C PRO A 205 -22.84 -31.85 -10.81
N ILE A 206 -23.47 -30.96 -11.58
CA ILE A 206 -24.91 -30.76 -11.66
C ILE A 206 -25.58 -32.13 -11.83
N LYS A 207 -26.36 -32.54 -10.83
CA LYS A 207 -27.38 -33.58 -11.00
C LYS A 207 -28.64 -32.90 -11.49
N GLU A 208 -28.92 -33.09 -12.78
CA GLU A 208 -30.27 -33.09 -13.30
C GLU A 208 -31.06 -34.19 -12.59
N GLU A 209 -32.15 -33.84 -11.92
CA GLU A 209 -33.22 -34.78 -11.61
C GLU A 209 -34.53 -34.21 -12.14
N TYR A 210 -35.23 -35.11 -12.83
CA TYR A 210 -36.44 -35.01 -13.63
C TYR A 210 -37.63 -34.30 -12.95
#